data_AF-A0A6P0TRQ2-F1
#
_entry.id   AF-A0A6P0TRQ2-F1
#
_cell.length_a   1.000
_cell.length_b   1.000
_cell.length_c   1.000
_cell.angle_alpha   90.00
_cell.angle_beta   90.00
_cell.angle_gamma   90.00
#
_symmetry.space_group_name_H-M   'P 1'
#
loop_
_entity.id
_entity.type
_entity.pdbx_description
1 polymer ?
#
loop_
_entity_poly.entity_id
_entity_poly.type
_entity_poly.pdbx_seq_one_letter_code
_entity_poly.pdbx_strand_id
1 'polypeptide(L)'
;MQIFKIHGIDRKNKNSKICIFISLILINLSCLSTRKTLAIEEKQELMGEVQKYTEEFNNSKSNDSITQQIPVYQLDDILPSDWAYEALISLRDRYDCLSGYPDNTYRGNRAITRYEFAAAVNACWQTIENFLAENQAELIQQDDLIIIERLIQDFQVEIANLKARTEGLENRVDALEAQQFSTTTKLNGQTIFAVNAGGFDGDRLIDPNGIELADENPQATFLYRVALDFDTSFRGTDLLKLRVDTGSNGFIDNATAILEPNFGSILDFSKRPPGNDDFGIGRAFYSFQVVENLSLSIGPLIEALDYIDNNSYADLSFRDFSTENLVYNYV
;
A
#
# COMPACT_ATOMS: atom_id res chain seq x y z
N MET A 1 33.25 -34.26 4.92
CA MET A 1 33.80 -33.75 6.19
C MET A 1 35.26 -33.38 5.99
N GLN A 2 35.51 -32.16 5.52
CA GLN A 2 36.83 -31.51 5.57
C GLN A 2 36.56 -30.02 5.84
N ILE A 3 37.05 -29.58 6.99
CA ILE A 3 36.79 -28.28 7.60
C ILE A 3 37.73 -27.27 6.93
N PHE A 4 37.18 -26.31 6.19
CA PHE A 4 37.94 -25.16 5.72
C PHE A 4 38.12 -24.16 6.87
N LYS A 5 39.38 -24.03 7.30
CA LYS A 5 39.87 -23.17 8.37
C LYS A 5 39.94 -21.73 7.85
N ILE A 6 39.04 -20.85 8.26
CA ILE A 6 39.06 -19.43 7.89
C ILE A 6 40.08 -18.72 8.80
N HIS A 7 41.20 -18.30 8.22
CA HIS A 7 42.18 -17.41 8.84
C HIS A 7 41.58 -16.01 9.05
N GLY A 8 42.00 -15.36 10.13
CA GLY A 8 41.53 -14.04 10.56
C GLY A 8 41.61 -12.97 9.47
N ILE A 9 40.52 -12.22 9.31
CA ILE A 9 40.41 -11.12 8.36
C ILE A 9 40.75 -9.82 9.08
N ASP A 10 41.88 -9.27 8.68
CA ASP A 10 42.44 -7.98 9.05
C ASP A 10 41.51 -6.82 8.61
N ARG A 11 41.29 -5.86 9.51
CA ARG A 11 40.38 -4.72 9.33
C ARG A 11 41.07 -3.59 8.55
N LYS A 12 41.40 -3.80 7.26
CA LYS A 12 41.82 -2.70 6.37
C LYS A 12 41.73 -3.07 4.88
N ASN A 13 40.54 -3.32 4.34
CA ASN A 13 40.39 -3.26 2.87
C ASN A 13 38.94 -3.01 2.40
N LYS A 14 38.62 -1.77 2.01
CA LYS A 14 37.33 -1.39 1.39
C LYS A 14 37.13 -2.04 0.00
N ASN A 15 38.19 -2.54 -0.64
CA ASN A 15 38.13 -3.09 -2.01
C ASN A 15 37.66 -4.56 -2.07
N SER A 16 37.66 -5.28 -0.94
CA SER A 16 37.23 -6.69 -0.90
C SER A 16 35.71 -6.87 -0.87
N LYS A 17 34.95 -5.90 -0.34
CA LYS A 17 33.48 -5.97 -0.29
C LYS A 17 32.84 -5.67 -1.64
N ILE A 18 33.50 -4.85 -2.47
CA ILE A 18 33.06 -4.50 -3.83
C ILE A 18 33.26 -5.68 -4.79
N CYS A 19 34.35 -6.45 -4.65
CA CYS A 19 34.59 -7.62 -5.51
C CYS A 19 33.57 -8.75 -5.29
N ILE A 20 33.10 -8.97 -4.06
CA ILE A 20 32.11 -10.02 -3.76
C ILE A 20 30.72 -9.64 -4.29
N PHE A 21 30.33 -8.37 -4.18
CA PHE A 21 29.05 -7.88 -4.73
C PHE A 21 29.01 -7.88 -6.25
N ILE A 22 30.10 -7.48 -6.91
CA ILE A 22 30.22 -7.52 -8.38
C ILE A 22 30.20 -8.97 -8.89
N SER A 23 30.84 -9.90 -8.16
CA SER A 23 30.82 -11.33 -8.52
C SER A 23 29.44 -11.97 -8.37
N LEU A 24 28.64 -11.60 -7.35
CA LEU A 24 27.26 -12.10 -7.19
C LEU A 24 26.30 -11.55 -8.24
N ILE A 25 26.49 -10.30 -8.67
CA ILE A 25 25.67 -9.67 -9.71
C ILE A 25 25.99 -10.27 -11.09
N LEU A 26 27.27 -10.54 -11.40
CA LEU A 26 27.69 -11.17 -12.65
C LEU A 26 27.21 -12.63 -12.78
N ILE A 27 27.19 -13.39 -11.68
CA ILE A 27 26.66 -14.78 -11.68
C ILE A 27 25.15 -14.78 -11.96
N ASN A 28 24.38 -13.87 -11.35
CA ASN A 28 22.93 -13.76 -11.63
C ASN A 28 22.62 -13.30 -13.06
N LEU A 29 23.44 -12.40 -13.62
CA LEU A 29 23.25 -11.89 -14.98
C LEU A 29 23.58 -12.96 -16.05
N SER A 30 24.57 -13.81 -15.80
CA SER A 30 24.91 -14.95 -16.69
C SER A 30 23.88 -16.09 -16.66
N CYS A 31 23.13 -16.25 -15.57
CA CYS A 31 22.09 -17.28 -15.41
C CYS A 31 20.75 -16.87 -16.08
N LEU A 32 20.47 -15.56 -16.18
CA LEU A 32 19.24 -15.04 -16.79
C LEU A 32 19.31 -15.02 -18.34
N SER A 33 20.52 -14.89 -18.91
CA SER A 33 20.77 -14.92 -20.37
C SER A 33 20.63 -16.32 -20.97
N THR A 34 21.09 -17.37 -20.26
CA THR A 34 21.00 -18.77 -20.70
C THR A 34 19.58 -19.32 -20.67
N ARG A 35 18.73 -18.87 -19.72
CA ARG A 35 17.29 -19.24 -19.70
C ARG A 35 16.49 -18.64 -20.85
N LYS A 36 16.82 -17.41 -21.30
CA LYS A 36 16.14 -16.78 -22.43
C LYS A 36 16.49 -17.41 -23.79
N THR A 37 17.70 -17.93 -23.93
CA THR A 37 18.17 -18.54 -25.19
C THR A 37 17.62 -19.95 -25.40
N LEU A 38 17.54 -20.77 -24.34
CA LEU A 38 16.91 -22.10 -24.39
C LEU A 38 15.42 -22.07 -24.78
N ALA A 39 14.68 -21.05 -24.33
CA ALA A 39 13.25 -20.92 -24.66
C ALA A 39 12.98 -20.43 -26.10
N ILE A 40 14.00 -19.90 -26.79
CA ILE A 40 13.87 -19.41 -28.17
C ILE A 40 14.15 -20.54 -29.17
N GLU A 41 15.10 -21.44 -28.87
CA GLU A 41 15.37 -22.62 -29.70
C GLU A 41 14.21 -23.62 -29.70
N GLU A 42 13.61 -23.91 -28.54
CA GLU A 42 12.44 -24.81 -28.43
C GLU A 42 11.21 -24.28 -29.21
N LYS A 43 11.06 -22.95 -29.30
CA LYS A 43 10.00 -22.30 -30.07
C LYS A 43 10.25 -22.34 -31.58
N GLN A 44 11.50 -22.33 -32.04
CA GLN A 44 11.84 -22.39 -33.47
C GLN A 44 11.69 -23.82 -34.03
N GLU A 45 11.93 -24.84 -33.22
CA GLU A 45 11.76 -26.24 -33.62
C GLU A 45 10.27 -26.61 -33.77
N LEU A 46 9.41 -26.14 -32.86
CA LEU A 46 7.96 -26.36 -32.92
C LEU A 46 7.30 -25.70 -34.16
N MET A 47 7.83 -24.55 -34.59
CA MET A 47 7.33 -23.81 -35.77
C MET A 47 7.74 -24.49 -37.09
N GLY A 48 8.89 -25.16 -37.13
CA GLY A 48 9.32 -25.94 -38.29
C GLY A 48 8.49 -27.21 -38.49
N GLU A 49 8.04 -27.83 -37.40
CA GLU A 49 7.24 -29.05 -37.46
C GLU A 49 5.80 -28.77 -37.92
N VAL A 50 5.20 -27.65 -37.49
CA VAL A 50 3.85 -27.22 -37.93
C VAL A 50 3.80 -26.89 -39.42
N GLN A 51 4.88 -26.30 -39.97
CA GLN A 51 4.98 -25.96 -41.40
C GLN A 51 5.04 -27.23 -42.29
N LYS A 52 5.71 -28.29 -41.81
CA LYS A 52 5.82 -29.56 -42.53
C LYS A 52 4.48 -30.29 -42.64
N TYR A 53 3.67 -30.26 -41.58
CA TYR A 53 2.33 -30.88 -41.60
C TYR A 53 1.31 -30.10 -42.45
N THR A 54 1.49 -28.79 -42.63
CA THR A 54 0.63 -27.98 -43.52
C THR A 54 0.94 -28.20 -45.01
N GLU A 55 2.17 -28.54 -45.35
CA GLU A 55 2.58 -28.86 -46.72
C GLU A 55 2.17 -30.28 -47.16
N GLU A 56 2.09 -31.25 -46.24
CA GLU A 56 1.56 -32.59 -46.54
C GLU A 56 0.04 -32.61 -46.75
N PHE A 57 -0.73 -31.76 -46.05
CA PHE A 57 -2.19 -31.67 -46.19
C PHE A 57 -2.64 -31.05 -47.52
N ASN A 58 -1.85 -30.10 -48.07
CA ASN A 58 -2.19 -29.43 -49.33
C ASN A 58 -1.92 -30.31 -50.58
N ASN A 59 -1.07 -31.33 -50.47
CA ASN A 59 -0.74 -32.22 -51.59
C ASN A 59 -1.73 -33.40 -51.78
N SER A 60 -2.65 -33.65 -50.83
CA SER A 60 -3.64 -34.73 -50.92
C SER A 60 -4.98 -34.32 -51.55
N LYS A 61 -5.17 -33.07 -51.97
CA LYS A 61 -6.43 -32.57 -52.54
C LYS A 61 -6.44 -32.57 -54.08
N SER A 62 -5.89 -33.61 -54.68
CA SER A 62 -6.04 -33.87 -56.12
C SER A 62 -6.36 -35.35 -56.35
N ASN A 63 -7.51 -35.58 -56.99
CA ASN A 63 -8.14 -36.86 -57.37
C ASN A 63 -9.10 -37.44 -56.32
N ASP A 64 -10.38 -37.05 -56.39
CA ASP A 64 -11.44 -38.01 -56.77
C ASP A 64 -12.80 -37.30 -56.90
N SER A 65 -13.39 -37.44 -58.09
CA SER A 65 -14.66 -36.89 -58.51
C SER A 65 -15.83 -37.69 -57.92
N ILE A 66 -16.44 -37.23 -56.82
CA ILE A 66 -17.79 -37.66 -56.42
C ILE A 66 -18.53 -36.49 -55.78
N THR A 67 -19.29 -35.72 -56.57
CA THR A 67 -20.39 -34.90 -56.04
C THR A 67 -21.42 -34.71 -57.15
N GLN A 68 -22.36 -35.65 -57.25
CA GLN A 68 -23.63 -35.40 -57.93
C GLN A 68 -24.68 -35.14 -56.85
N GLN A 69 -25.16 -33.90 -56.79
CA GLN A 69 -26.22 -33.47 -55.89
C GLN A 69 -27.55 -34.02 -56.42
N ILE A 70 -28.10 -35.02 -55.74
CA ILE A 70 -29.38 -35.64 -56.12
C ILE A 70 -30.46 -35.09 -55.17
N PRO A 71 -31.56 -34.52 -55.69
CA PRO A 71 -32.68 -34.13 -54.87
C PRO A 71 -33.27 -35.25 -54.02
N VAL A 72 -33.71 -34.94 -52.80
CA VAL A 72 -34.28 -35.94 -51.86
C VAL A 72 -35.46 -36.69 -52.48
N TYR A 73 -36.24 -36.04 -53.35
CA TYR A 73 -37.37 -36.66 -54.06
C TYR A 73 -36.96 -37.64 -55.18
N GLN A 74 -35.67 -37.70 -55.53
CA GLN A 74 -35.11 -38.61 -56.53
C GLN A 74 -34.40 -39.81 -55.88
N LEU A 75 -34.44 -39.93 -54.54
CA LEU A 75 -33.90 -41.08 -53.85
C LEU A 75 -34.91 -42.24 -53.92
N ASP A 76 -34.46 -43.36 -54.48
CA ASP A 76 -35.33 -44.52 -54.79
C ASP A 76 -35.82 -45.26 -53.53
N ASP A 77 -35.18 -45.03 -52.38
CA ASP A 77 -35.38 -45.78 -51.13
C ASP A 77 -35.99 -44.96 -49.98
N ILE A 78 -36.42 -43.72 -50.23
CA ILE A 78 -37.09 -42.87 -49.23
C ILE A 78 -38.43 -42.40 -49.76
N LEU A 79 -39.49 -42.74 -49.04
CA LEU A 79 -40.85 -42.30 -49.36
C LEU A 79 -41.18 -41.00 -48.59
N PRO A 80 -42.04 -40.12 -49.13
CA PRO A 80 -42.51 -38.93 -48.42
C PRO A 80 -43.19 -39.20 -47.07
N SER A 81 -43.62 -40.44 -46.82
CA SER A 81 -44.21 -40.88 -45.55
C SER A 81 -43.18 -41.33 -44.50
N ASP A 82 -41.90 -41.44 -44.86
CA ASP A 82 -40.86 -41.89 -43.93
C ASP A 82 -40.46 -40.79 -42.94
N TRP A 83 -40.22 -41.17 -41.69
CA TRP A 83 -39.82 -40.25 -40.62
C TRP A 83 -38.53 -39.48 -40.92
N ALA A 84 -37.64 -40.04 -41.75
CA ALA A 84 -36.37 -39.42 -42.12
C ALA A 84 -36.50 -38.38 -43.24
N TYR A 85 -37.62 -38.34 -43.96
CA TYR A 85 -37.82 -37.50 -45.14
C TYR A 85 -37.69 -36.00 -44.81
N GLU A 86 -38.36 -35.52 -43.75
CA GLU A 86 -38.29 -34.12 -43.33
C GLU A 86 -36.88 -33.71 -42.88
N ALA A 87 -36.18 -34.60 -42.16
CA ALA A 87 -34.82 -34.34 -41.70
C ALA A 87 -33.84 -34.19 -42.86
N LEU A 88 -33.99 -35.00 -43.91
CA LEU A 88 -33.13 -34.97 -45.10
C LEU A 88 -33.41 -33.78 -46.00
N ILE A 89 -34.68 -33.36 -46.12
CA ILE A 89 -35.04 -32.10 -46.78
C ILE A 89 -34.42 -30.91 -46.06
N SER A 90 -34.56 -30.85 -44.73
CA SER A 90 -33.97 -29.74 -43.96
C SER A 90 -32.46 -29.66 -44.10
N LEU A 91 -31.78 -30.81 -44.18
CA LEU A 91 -30.32 -30.88 -44.32
C LEU A 91 -29.86 -30.43 -45.72
N ARG A 92 -30.58 -30.85 -46.76
CA ARG A 92 -30.29 -30.46 -48.14
C ARG A 92 -30.61 -28.98 -48.39
N ASP A 93 -31.82 -28.54 -48.09
CA ASP A 93 -32.26 -27.21 -48.52
C ASP A 93 -31.57 -26.08 -47.73
N ARG A 94 -31.13 -26.35 -46.49
CA ARG A 94 -30.44 -25.36 -45.66
C ARG A 94 -28.92 -25.40 -45.75
N TYR A 95 -28.32 -26.58 -45.93
CA TYR A 95 -26.87 -26.75 -45.84
C TYR A 95 -26.23 -27.40 -47.08
N ASP A 96 -27.04 -27.77 -48.08
CA ASP A 96 -26.64 -28.45 -49.32
C ASP A 96 -25.71 -29.65 -49.08
N CYS A 97 -25.93 -30.31 -47.95
CA CYS A 97 -25.00 -31.22 -47.28
C CYS A 97 -25.30 -32.70 -47.57
N LEU A 98 -26.29 -32.98 -48.43
CA LEU A 98 -26.74 -34.34 -48.71
C LEU A 98 -26.02 -34.93 -49.93
N SER A 99 -25.08 -35.85 -49.70
CA SER A 99 -24.50 -36.70 -50.74
C SER A 99 -25.16 -38.08 -50.70
N GLY A 100 -25.98 -38.39 -51.70
CA GLY A 100 -26.52 -39.74 -51.91
C GLY A 100 -25.46 -40.73 -52.40
N TYR A 101 -25.79 -42.02 -52.42
CA TYR A 101 -24.97 -43.01 -53.12
C TYR A 101 -25.12 -42.83 -54.65
N PRO A 102 -24.12 -43.24 -55.46
CA PRO A 102 -24.18 -43.08 -56.93
C PRO A 102 -25.34 -43.82 -57.62
N ASP A 103 -26.02 -44.72 -56.90
CA ASP A 103 -27.20 -45.47 -57.34
C ASP A 103 -28.52 -44.81 -56.94
N ASN A 104 -28.51 -43.52 -56.57
CA ASN A 104 -29.68 -42.75 -56.14
C ASN A 104 -30.38 -43.32 -54.90
N THR A 105 -29.63 -43.96 -53.99
CA THR A 105 -30.16 -44.44 -52.71
C THR A 105 -29.52 -43.71 -51.53
N TYR A 106 -30.19 -43.73 -50.37
CA TYR A 106 -29.67 -43.25 -49.08
C TYR A 106 -29.20 -44.38 -48.16
N ARG A 107 -29.70 -45.60 -48.37
CA ARG A 107 -29.40 -46.84 -47.66
C ARG A 107 -29.54 -46.72 -46.14
N GLY A 108 -30.63 -46.11 -45.68
CA GLY A 108 -30.89 -45.87 -44.25
C GLY A 108 -31.16 -47.13 -43.40
N ASN A 109 -31.39 -48.27 -44.04
CA ASN A 109 -31.71 -49.55 -43.38
C ASN A 109 -30.49 -50.43 -43.06
N ARG A 110 -29.26 -49.95 -43.34
CA ARG A 110 -28.01 -50.66 -43.04
C ARG A 110 -27.10 -49.83 -42.14
N ALA A 111 -26.22 -50.50 -41.41
CA ALA A 111 -25.12 -49.85 -40.73
C ALA A 111 -24.13 -49.25 -41.75
N ILE A 112 -23.72 -48.01 -41.51
CA ILE A 112 -22.67 -47.33 -42.28
C ILE A 112 -21.28 -47.68 -41.73
N THR A 113 -20.29 -47.77 -42.61
CA THR A 113 -18.90 -47.90 -42.19
C THR A 113 -18.33 -46.57 -41.73
N ARG A 114 -17.26 -46.61 -40.92
CA ARG A 114 -16.57 -45.38 -40.45
C ARG A 114 -16.06 -44.51 -41.61
N TYR A 115 -15.63 -45.15 -42.70
CA TYR A 115 -15.13 -44.46 -43.90
C TYR A 115 -16.26 -43.79 -44.70
N GLU A 116 -17.41 -44.46 -44.84
CA GLU A 116 -18.60 -43.88 -45.49
C GLU A 116 -19.11 -42.66 -44.70
N PHE A 117 -19.11 -42.72 -43.36
CA PHE A 117 -19.48 -41.59 -42.52
C PHE A 117 -18.51 -40.41 -42.67
N ALA A 118 -17.20 -40.67 -42.64
CA ALA A 118 -16.19 -39.62 -42.79
C ALA A 118 -16.24 -38.92 -44.14
N ALA A 119 -16.51 -39.66 -45.23
CA ALA A 119 -16.67 -39.10 -46.56
C ALA A 119 -17.89 -38.17 -46.66
N ALA A 120 -19.03 -38.59 -46.09
CA ALA A 120 -20.25 -37.77 -46.06
C ALA A 120 -20.07 -36.47 -45.27
N VAL A 121 -19.43 -36.55 -44.09
CA VAL A 121 -19.15 -35.36 -43.26
C VAL A 121 -18.14 -34.43 -43.93
N ASN A 122 -17.10 -34.97 -44.56
CA ASN A 122 -16.10 -34.16 -45.26
C ASN A 122 -16.70 -33.41 -46.48
N ALA A 123 -17.63 -34.04 -47.21
CA ALA A 123 -18.35 -33.38 -48.30
C ALA A 123 -19.20 -32.21 -47.80
N CYS A 124 -19.95 -32.43 -46.71
CA CYS A 124 -20.74 -31.40 -46.06
C CYS A 124 -19.90 -30.24 -45.51
N TRP A 125 -18.72 -30.55 -44.96
CA TRP A 125 -17.81 -29.52 -44.45
C TRP A 125 -17.34 -28.57 -45.56
N GLN A 126 -17.05 -29.11 -46.75
CA GLN A 126 -16.63 -28.30 -47.91
C GLN A 126 -17.75 -27.39 -48.43
N THR A 127 -19.01 -27.81 -48.38
CA THR A 127 -20.14 -26.95 -48.77
C THR A 127 -20.35 -25.81 -47.78
N ILE A 128 -20.18 -26.07 -46.49
CA ILE A 128 -20.25 -25.04 -45.44
C ILE A 128 -19.10 -24.03 -45.56
N GLU A 129 -17.87 -24.47 -45.84
CA GLU A 129 -16.73 -23.56 -46.08
C GLU A 129 -17.02 -22.59 -47.25
N ASN A 130 -17.58 -23.09 -48.35
CA ASN A 130 -17.95 -22.26 -49.49
C ASN A 130 -19.09 -21.29 -49.16
N PHE A 131 -20.13 -21.75 -48.45
CA PHE A 131 -21.24 -20.89 -48.00
C PHE A 131 -20.75 -19.76 -47.08
N LEU A 132 -19.81 -20.05 -46.17
CA LEU A 132 -19.25 -19.05 -45.26
C LEU A 132 -18.30 -18.07 -45.98
N ALA A 133 -17.59 -18.51 -47.02
CA ALA A 133 -16.74 -17.63 -47.82
C ALA A 133 -17.55 -16.63 -48.66
N GLU A 134 -18.70 -17.06 -49.21
CA GLU A 134 -19.58 -16.21 -50.02
C GLU A 134 -20.36 -15.19 -49.18
N ASN A 135 -20.77 -15.54 -47.95
CA ASN A 135 -21.57 -14.66 -47.07
C ASN A 135 -20.75 -13.70 -46.18
N GLN A 136 -19.41 -13.74 -46.23
CA GLN A 136 -18.56 -12.83 -45.45
C GLN A 136 -18.60 -11.37 -45.94
N ALA A 137 -19.04 -11.12 -47.18
CA ALA A 137 -19.10 -9.77 -47.75
C ALA A 137 -20.25 -8.90 -47.18
N GLU A 138 -21.21 -9.49 -46.46
CA GLU A 138 -22.44 -8.78 -46.04
C GLU A 138 -22.51 -8.47 -44.52
N LEU A 139 -21.50 -8.90 -43.73
CA LEU A 139 -21.50 -8.80 -42.26
C LEU A 139 -20.68 -7.62 -41.67
N ILE A 140 -20.13 -6.74 -42.50
CA ILE A 140 -19.61 -5.43 -42.06
C ILE A 140 -20.31 -4.37 -42.90
N GLN A 141 -21.47 -3.91 -42.42
CA GLN A 141 -22.19 -2.82 -43.07
C GLN A 141 -21.49 -1.49 -42.77
N GLN A 142 -21.55 -0.53 -43.69
CA GLN A 142 -21.00 0.82 -43.49
C GLN A 142 -21.51 1.47 -42.19
N ASP A 143 -22.68 1.06 -41.71
CA ASP A 143 -23.27 1.50 -40.45
C ASP A 143 -22.44 1.12 -39.21
N ASP A 144 -21.79 -0.05 -39.20
CA ASP A 144 -20.92 -0.48 -38.08
C ASP A 144 -19.63 0.35 -37.99
N LEU A 145 -19.10 0.79 -39.13
CA LEU A 145 -17.95 1.70 -39.16
C LEU A 145 -18.31 3.05 -38.52
N ILE A 146 -19.50 3.57 -38.80
CA ILE A 146 -20.00 4.82 -38.20
C ILE A 146 -20.19 4.66 -36.68
N ILE A 147 -20.66 3.50 -36.22
CA ILE A 147 -20.81 3.21 -34.79
C ILE A 147 -19.45 3.14 -34.10
N ILE A 148 -18.47 2.45 -34.69
CA ILE A 148 -17.12 2.35 -34.12
C ILE A 148 -16.42 3.71 -34.08
N GLU A 149 -16.54 4.53 -35.13
CA GLU A 149 -15.99 5.89 -35.14
C GLU A 149 -16.57 6.76 -34.02
N ARG A 150 -17.89 6.70 -33.81
CA ARG A 150 -18.54 7.38 -32.67
C ARG A 150 -18.06 6.84 -31.33
N LEU A 151 -17.94 5.53 -31.19
CA LEU A 151 -17.47 4.92 -29.94
C LEU A 151 -16.03 5.34 -29.61
N ILE A 152 -15.15 5.41 -30.61
CA ILE A 152 -13.78 5.90 -30.46
C ILE A 152 -13.79 7.37 -30.04
N GLN A 153 -14.66 8.19 -30.64
CA GLN A 153 -14.79 9.61 -30.28
C GLN A 153 -15.28 9.78 -28.83
N ASP A 154 -16.29 9.02 -28.43
CA ASP A 154 -16.84 9.04 -27.07
C ASP A 154 -15.80 8.56 -26.05
N PHE A 155 -15.02 7.52 -26.36
CA PHE A 155 -13.93 7.06 -25.50
C PHE A 155 -12.82 8.10 -25.36
N GLN A 156 -12.45 8.81 -26.44
CA GLN A 156 -11.46 9.88 -26.35
C GLN A 156 -11.93 11.01 -25.43
N VAL A 157 -13.20 11.39 -25.53
CA VAL A 157 -13.82 12.39 -24.65
C VAL A 157 -13.83 11.89 -23.20
N GLU A 158 -14.21 10.64 -22.96
CA GLU A 158 -14.28 10.08 -21.60
C GLU A 158 -12.88 9.92 -20.97
N ILE A 159 -11.86 9.56 -21.76
CA ILE A 159 -10.47 9.52 -21.29
C ILE A 159 -9.99 10.92 -20.91
N ALA A 160 -10.29 11.93 -21.72
CA ALA A 160 -9.94 13.32 -21.40
C ALA A 160 -10.63 13.78 -20.10
N ASN A 161 -11.89 13.41 -19.90
CA ASN A 161 -12.64 13.71 -18.67
C ASN A 161 -12.05 12.98 -17.46
N LEU A 162 -11.73 11.69 -17.58
CA LEU A 162 -11.08 10.92 -16.52
C LEU A 162 -9.70 11.49 -16.16
N LYS A 163 -8.92 11.92 -17.15
CA LYS A 163 -7.63 12.56 -16.93
C LYS A 163 -7.80 13.88 -16.17
N ALA A 164 -8.74 14.73 -16.58
CA ALA A 164 -9.04 15.98 -15.90
C ALA A 164 -9.51 15.77 -14.45
N ARG A 165 -10.32 14.72 -14.19
CA ARG A 165 -10.72 14.33 -12.82
C ARG A 165 -9.54 13.83 -12.00
N THR A 166 -8.61 13.09 -12.61
CA THR A 166 -7.41 12.58 -11.95
C THR A 166 -6.48 13.74 -11.59
N GLU A 167 -6.18 14.65 -12.52
CA GLU A 167 -5.41 15.87 -12.27
C GLU A 167 -6.09 16.74 -11.19
N GLY A 168 -7.42 16.84 -11.20
CA GLY A 168 -8.18 17.54 -10.17
C GLY A 168 -8.10 16.88 -8.79
N LEU A 169 -8.02 15.55 -8.72
CA LEU A 169 -7.82 14.80 -7.47
C LEU A 169 -6.38 14.92 -6.97
N GLU A 170 -5.38 14.80 -7.86
CA GLU A 170 -3.96 14.99 -7.54
C GLU A 170 -3.73 16.39 -6.97
N ASN A 171 -4.22 17.44 -7.62
CA ASN A 171 -4.13 18.81 -7.09
C ASN A 171 -4.80 18.96 -5.71
N ARG A 172 -5.91 18.26 -5.46
CA ARG A 172 -6.57 18.26 -4.15
C ARG A 172 -5.75 17.49 -3.11
N VAL A 173 -5.10 16.39 -3.48
CA VAL A 173 -4.18 15.66 -2.61
C VAL A 173 -2.98 16.54 -2.27
N ASP A 174 -2.33 17.15 -3.26
CA ASP A 174 -1.18 18.06 -3.06
C ASP A 174 -1.55 19.23 -2.15
N ALA A 175 -2.73 19.84 -2.36
CA ALA A 175 -3.21 20.92 -1.50
C ALA A 175 -3.48 20.44 -0.06
N LEU A 176 -4.04 19.24 0.13
CA LEU A 176 -4.29 18.66 1.44
C LEU A 176 -2.98 18.26 2.14
N GLU A 177 -1.99 17.74 1.41
CA GLU A 177 -0.65 17.45 1.94
C GLU A 177 0.07 18.74 2.36
N ALA A 178 -0.02 19.80 1.55
CA ALA A 178 0.59 21.09 1.87
C ALA A 178 -0.07 21.81 3.05
N GLN A 179 -1.36 21.55 3.32
CA GLN A 179 -2.14 22.19 4.39
C GLN A 179 -2.33 21.32 5.63
N GLN A 180 -1.81 20.09 5.65
CA GLN A 180 -1.82 19.29 6.86
C GLN A 180 -0.87 19.90 7.89
N PHE A 181 -1.44 20.50 8.94
CA PHE A 181 -0.75 20.60 10.22
C PHE A 181 -0.17 19.21 10.56
N SER A 182 1.11 19.17 10.91
CA SER A 182 1.89 17.96 11.20
C SER A 182 1.02 16.86 11.82
N THR A 183 0.66 15.82 11.05
CA THR A 183 -0.14 14.67 11.54
C THR A 183 0.52 13.93 12.70
N THR A 184 1.81 14.17 12.85
CA THR A 184 2.69 13.60 13.84
C THR A 184 2.81 14.46 15.10
N THR A 185 2.49 15.76 15.08
CA THR A 185 2.73 16.67 16.21
C THR A 185 1.44 17.15 16.86
N LYS A 186 1.30 16.92 18.16
CA LYS A 186 0.23 17.48 18.99
C LYS A 186 0.79 18.65 19.80
N LEU A 187 0.08 19.78 19.76
CA LEU A 187 0.36 20.94 20.59
C LEU A 187 -0.57 20.93 21.79
N ASN A 188 0.00 20.85 22.99
CA ASN A 188 -0.72 20.98 24.27
C ASN A 188 -0.25 22.25 24.97
N GLY A 189 -1.18 23.15 25.28
CA GLY A 189 -0.89 24.40 25.99
C GLY A 189 -1.47 24.38 27.40
N GLN A 190 -0.68 24.85 28.37
CA GLN A 190 -1.09 25.03 29.75
C GLN A 190 -0.74 26.44 30.22
N THR A 191 -1.70 27.10 30.86
CA THR A 191 -1.49 28.37 31.54
C THR A 191 -1.99 28.26 32.97
N ILE A 192 -1.16 28.66 33.92
CA ILE A 192 -1.44 28.65 35.35
C ILE A 192 -1.32 30.07 35.87
N PHE A 193 -2.26 30.48 36.71
CA PHE A 193 -2.23 31.74 37.44
C PHE A 193 -2.42 31.46 38.93
N ALA A 194 -1.66 32.14 39.78
CA ALA A 194 -1.78 32.02 41.22
C ALA A 194 -1.58 33.37 41.90
N VAL A 195 -2.26 33.55 43.03
CA VAL A 195 -2.01 34.65 43.95
C VAL A 195 -1.57 34.04 45.26
N ASN A 196 -0.48 34.55 45.82
CA ASN A 196 0.02 34.10 47.11
C ASN A 196 0.24 35.29 48.04
N ALA A 197 -0.16 35.14 49.30
CA ALA A 197 0.03 36.13 50.34
C ALA A 197 0.17 35.40 51.68
N GLY A 198 0.96 35.96 52.59
CA GLY A 198 1.17 35.38 53.90
C GLY A 198 1.93 36.33 54.82
N GLY A 199 2.12 35.91 56.06
CA GLY A 199 2.85 36.67 57.07
C GLY A 199 3.29 35.76 58.21
N PHE A 200 4.26 36.23 58.97
CA PHE A 200 4.74 35.60 60.19
C PHE A 200 4.56 36.55 61.38
N ASP A 201 4.56 35.99 62.59
CA ASP A 201 4.52 36.76 63.83
C ASP A 201 5.94 36.87 64.42
N GLY A 202 6.23 38.00 65.08
CA GLY A 202 7.55 38.34 65.60
C GLY A 202 8.36 39.30 64.73
N ASP A 203 9.50 39.76 65.25
CA ASP A 203 10.33 40.79 64.59
C ASP A 203 11.14 40.25 63.40
N ARG A 204 11.44 38.93 63.39
CA ARG A 204 12.29 38.29 62.37
C ARG A 204 11.92 36.83 62.18
N LEU A 205 11.99 36.37 60.94
CA LEU A 205 11.94 34.97 60.52
C LEU A 205 13.37 34.44 60.37
N ILE A 206 13.70 33.40 61.11
CA ILE A 206 15.05 32.80 61.14
C ILE A 206 14.92 31.31 60.79
N ASP A 207 15.76 30.83 59.88
CA ASP A 207 15.80 29.42 59.52
C ASP A 207 16.41 28.56 60.66
N PRO A 208 16.28 27.21 60.59
CA PRO A 208 16.90 26.31 61.56
C PRO A 208 18.43 26.38 61.65
N ASN A 209 19.11 26.95 60.64
CA ASN A 209 20.55 27.16 60.60
C ASN A 209 20.96 28.52 61.20
N GLY A 210 20.01 29.35 61.66
CA GLY A 210 20.25 30.67 62.23
C GLY A 210 20.38 31.80 61.21
N ILE A 211 20.02 31.57 59.95
CA ILE A 211 20.02 32.57 58.88
C ILE A 211 18.72 33.36 58.94
N GLU A 212 18.82 34.68 58.96
CA GLU A 212 17.67 35.58 58.86
C GLU A 212 17.09 35.53 57.43
N LEU A 213 15.83 35.11 57.32
CA LEU A 213 15.11 34.93 56.06
C LEU A 213 14.27 36.17 55.70
N ALA A 214 13.68 36.82 56.71
CA ALA A 214 12.90 38.04 56.56
C ALA A 214 12.79 38.77 57.90
N ASP A 215 12.77 40.10 57.85
CA ASP A 215 12.48 41.02 58.97
C ASP A 215 11.13 41.75 58.79
N GLU A 216 10.48 41.57 57.65
CA GLU A 216 9.16 42.12 57.32
C GLU A 216 8.26 41.07 56.67
N ASN A 217 6.94 41.26 56.79
CA ASN A 217 5.98 40.38 56.13
C ASN A 217 6.11 40.44 54.60
N PRO A 218 6.06 39.28 53.91
CA PRO A 218 6.20 39.25 52.47
C PRO A 218 5.01 39.91 51.77
N GLN A 219 5.27 40.52 50.62
CA GLN A 219 4.24 41.18 49.82
C GLN A 219 3.36 40.14 49.12
N ALA A 220 2.07 40.46 48.97
CA ALA A 220 1.18 39.67 48.14
C ALA A 220 1.70 39.63 46.70
N THR A 221 1.87 38.43 46.16
CA THR A 221 2.51 38.18 44.87
C THR A 221 1.50 37.57 43.91
N PHE A 222 1.51 38.02 42.67
CA PHE A 222 0.82 37.38 41.55
C PHE A 222 1.82 36.61 40.69
N LEU A 223 1.49 35.36 40.37
CA LEU A 223 2.35 34.44 39.65
C LEU A 223 1.63 33.89 38.43
N TYR A 224 2.39 33.62 37.36
CA TYR A 224 1.90 32.96 36.17
C TYR A 224 2.93 31.98 35.60
N ARG A 225 2.46 30.95 34.91
CA ARG A 225 3.28 30.07 34.07
C ARG A 225 2.54 29.76 32.79
N VAL A 226 3.25 29.80 31.68
CA VAL A 226 2.77 29.32 30.38
C VAL A 226 3.72 28.23 29.91
N ALA A 227 3.17 27.06 29.61
CA ALA A 227 3.91 25.92 29.06
C ALA A 227 3.26 25.43 27.77
N LEU A 228 4.07 25.25 26.73
CA LEU A 228 3.68 24.72 25.44
C LEU A 228 4.46 23.44 25.18
N ASP A 229 3.73 22.32 25.12
CA ASP A 229 4.24 21.00 24.80
C ASP A 229 3.99 20.68 23.33
N PHE A 230 5.06 20.38 22.61
CA PHE A 230 5.04 19.83 21.26
C PHE A 230 5.40 18.35 21.36
N ASP A 231 4.39 17.50 21.25
CA ASP A 231 4.52 16.05 21.29
C ASP A 231 4.46 15.50 19.86
N THR A 232 5.62 15.15 19.28
CA THR A 232 5.76 14.66 17.90
C THR A 232 6.04 13.15 17.85
N SER A 233 5.36 12.41 16.98
CA SER A 233 5.58 10.97 16.74
C SER A 233 5.84 10.69 15.26
N PHE A 234 7.01 10.19 14.89
CA PHE A 234 7.37 9.95 13.48
C PHE A 234 6.94 8.56 12.97
N ARG A 235 6.79 7.58 13.86
CA ARG A 235 6.50 6.18 13.56
C ARG A 235 5.24 5.66 14.26
N GLY A 236 4.63 6.47 15.13
CA GLY A 236 3.47 6.09 15.94
C GLY A 236 3.83 5.39 17.25
N THR A 237 5.05 4.86 17.38
CA THR A 237 5.57 4.21 18.61
C THR A 237 6.67 5.02 19.30
N ASP A 238 7.07 6.15 18.72
CA ASP A 238 8.08 7.06 19.24
C ASP A 238 7.45 8.40 19.66
N LEU A 239 8.16 9.12 20.53
CA LEU A 239 7.75 10.42 21.05
C LEU A 239 8.97 11.34 21.14
N LEU A 240 8.96 12.41 20.36
CA LEU A 240 9.78 13.59 20.55
C LEU A 240 8.96 14.59 21.35
N LYS A 241 9.37 14.89 22.57
CA LYS A 241 8.73 15.88 23.43
C LYS A 241 9.62 17.12 23.53
N LEU A 242 9.05 18.26 23.17
CA LEU A 242 9.66 19.57 23.38
C LEU A 242 8.69 20.43 24.20
N ARG A 243 9.11 20.83 25.40
CA ARG A 243 8.38 21.80 26.23
C ARG A 243 9.09 23.13 26.17
N VAL A 244 8.36 24.16 25.75
CA VAL A 244 8.77 25.56 25.88
C VAL A 244 7.91 26.18 26.95
N ASP A 245 8.53 26.73 27.98
CA ASP A 245 7.82 27.39 29.07
C ASP A 245 8.45 28.72 29.47
N THR A 246 7.60 29.56 30.02
CA THR A 246 7.93 30.87 30.59
C THR A 246 7.06 31.07 31.82
N GLY A 247 7.51 31.89 32.76
CA GLY A 247 6.73 32.20 33.95
C GLY A 247 7.18 33.46 34.64
N SER A 248 6.34 33.89 35.57
CA SER A 248 6.70 34.93 36.53
C SER A 248 7.87 34.48 37.39
N ASN A 249 8.69 35.46 37.76
CA ASN A 249 9.72 35.53 38.80
C ASN A 249 9.97 34.32 39.73
N GLY A 250 11.26 34.10 40.02
CA GLY A 250 11.81 32.88 40.60
C GLY A 250 11.60 32.68 42.11
N PHE A 251 12.37 31.73 42.67
CA PHE A 251 12.24 31.23 44.04
C PHE A 251 12.08 32.32 45.11
N ILE A 252 12.77 33.45 45.01
CA ILE A 252 12.80 34.49 46.05
C ILE A 252 11.66 35.52 45.96
N ASP A 253 10.88 35.49 44.89
CA ASP A 253 9.91 36.55 44.58
C ASP A 253 8.47 36.17 44.97
N ASN A 254 8.27 35.13 45.79
CA ASN A 254 6.95 34.70 46.26
C ASN A 254 6.90 34.56 47.79
N ALA A 255 5.76 34.92 48.37
CA ALA A 255 5.57 34.90 49.82
C ALA A 255 5.73 33.50 50.45
N THR A 256 5.32 32.43 49.77
CA THR A 256 5.51 31.04 50.24
C THR A 256 6.97 30.62 50.37
N ALA A 257 7.87 31.11 49.51
CA ALA A 257 9.28 30.76 49.57
C ALA A 257 10.00 31.43 50.74
N ILE A 258 9.59 32.64 51.10
CA ILE A 258 10.10 33.35 52.27
C ILE A 258 9.62 32.67 53.56
N LEU A 259 8.32 32.31 53.62
CA LEU A 259 7.70 31.78 54.84
C LEU A 259 8.08 30.32 55.13
N GLU A 260 8.27 29.49 54.12
CA GLU A 260 8.53 28.05 54.30
C GLU A 260 9.61 27.50 53.34
N PRO A 261 10.87 28.02 53.38
CA PRO A 261 11.92 27.60 52.45
C PRO A 261 12.38 26.16 52.63
N ASN A 262 12.19 25.58 53.83
CA ASN A 262 12.74 24.26 54.19
C ASN A 262 11.79 23.08 53.96
N PHE A 263 10.48 23.34 53.85
CA PHE A 263 9.48 22.28 53.64
C PHE A 263 9.00 22.16 52.19
N GLY A 264 9.58 22.96 51.28
CA GLY A 264 9.22 22.90 49.86
C GLY A 264 7.77 23.31 49.60
N SER A 265 7.22 24.23 50.41
CA SER A 265 5.86 24.78 50.25
C SER A 265 5.74 25.79 49.11
N ILE A 266 6.78 25.87 48.28
CA ILE A 266 6.82 26.71 47.10
C ILE A 266 5.99 26.01 46.04
N LEU A 267 5.21 26.81 45.32
CA LEU A 267 4.44 26.33 44.19
C LEU A 267 5.44 25.84 43.11
N ASP A 268 5.43 24.55 42.79
CA ASP A 268 6.39 23.95 41.83
C ASP A 268 6.46 24.72 40.50
N PHE A 269 5.31 25.22 40.03
CA PHE A 269 5.21 26.00 38.80
C PHE A 269 5.80 27.41 38.88
N SER A 270 6.18 27.93 40.05
CA SER A 270 6.82 29.25 40.20
C SER A 270 8.34 29.20 40.35
N LYS A 271 8.95 28.01 40.45
CA LYS A 271 10.40 27.83 40.64
C LYS A 271 11.13 27.39 39.37
N ARG A 272 10.48 26.56 38.57
CA ARG A 272 11.09 25.86 37.42
C ARG A 272 11.09 26.58 36.08
N PRO A 273 10.08 27.39 35.68
CA PRO A 273 10.17 28.07 34.41
C PRO A 273 11.26 29.16 34.46
N PRO A 274 11.83 29.54 33.31
CA PRO A 274 12.66 30.74 33.21
C PRO A 274 11.85 31.94 33.69
N GLY A 275 12.41 32.71 34.61
CA GLY A 275 11.80 33.95 35.13
C GLY A 275 12.07 35.16 34.22
N ASN A 276 11.59 36.34 34.64
CA ASN A 276 11.78 37.62 33.95
C ASN A 276 11.28 37.65 32.49
N ASP A 277 10.16 36.97 32.20
CA ASP A 277 9.54 36.91 30.86
C ASP A 277 10.43 36.23 29.79
N ASP A 278 11.50 35.53 30.20
CA ASP A 278 12.32 34.76 29.28
C ASP A 278 11.61 33.46 28.87
N PHE A 279 11.86 33.03 27.63
CA PHE A 279 11.44 31.73 27.13
C PHE A 279 12.58 30.72 27.29
N GLY A 280 12.24 29.52 27.72
CA GLY A 280 13.21 28.45 27.89
C GLY A 280 12.63 27.12 27.49
N ILE A 281 13.55 26.17 27.30
CA ILE A 281 13.22 24.80 26.98
C ILE A 281 13.23 24.02 28.29
N GLY A 282 12.05 23.85 28.90
CA GLY A 282 11.90 23.10 30.14
C GLY A 282 12.10 21.59 29.97
N ARG A 283 11.78 21.03 28.79
CA ARG A 283 12.02 19.62 28.47
C ARG A 283 12.35 19.44 26.99
N ALA A 284 13.34 18.59 26.71
CA ALA A 284 13.64 18.14 25.36
C ALA A 284 14.13 16.70 25.42
N PHE A 285 13.36 15.75 24.90
CA PHE A 285 13.82 14.38 24.77
C PHE A 285 13.13 13.68 23.61
N TYR A 286 13.82 12.67 23.07
CA TYR A 286 13.28 11.74 22.10
C TYR A 286 13.32 10.34 22.67
N SER A 287 12.16 9.70 22.74
CA SER A 287 11.97 8.32 23.18
C SER A 287 11.49 7.46 22.03
N PHE A 288 12.11 6.31 21.82
CA PHE A 288 11.72 5.37 20.77
C PHE A 288 11.96 3.93 21.20
N GLN A 289 11.11 3.06 20.68
CA GLN A 289 11.19 1.62 20.92
C GLN A 289 12.23 0.98 19.98
N VAL A 290 13.25 0.34 20.56
CA VAL A 290 14.30 -0.37 19.79
C VAL A 290 13.85 -1.79 19.46
N VAL A 291 13.21 -2.46 20.43
CA VAL A 291 12.55 -3.77 20.32
C VAL A 291 11.29 -3.77 21.19
N GLU A 292 10.40 -4.74 21.04
CA GLU A 292 9.06 -4.78 21.70
C GLU A 292 9.07 -4.52 23.22
N ASN A 293 10.17 -4.77 23.92
CA ASN A 293 10.28 -4.55 25.38
C ASN A 293 11.47 -3.64 25.78
N LEU A 294 11.99 -2.83 24.85
CA LEU A 294 13.09 -1.90 25.14
C LEU A 294 12.80 -0.53 24.52
N SER A 295 12.53 0.45 25.37
CA SER A 295 12.51 1.87 24.99
C SER A 295 13.84 2.53 25.35
N LEU A 296 14.34 3.39 24.47
CA LEU A 296 15.49 4.22 24.72
C LEU A 296 15.07 5.69 24.61
N SER A 297 15.45 6.47 25.62
CA SER A 297 15.26 7.92 25.63
C SER A 297 16.59 8.65 25.59
N ILE A 298 16.66 9.69 24.77
CA ILE A 298 17.85 10.53 24.59
C ILE A 298 17.42 11.99 24.71
N GLY A 299 18.10 12.74 25.56
CA GLY A 299 17.87 14.16 25.76
C GLY A 299 18.99 14.81 26.57
N PRO A 300 19.15 16.14 26.51
CA PRO A 300 20.09 16.88 27.35
C PRO A 300 19.85 16.68 28.85
N LEU A 301 18.59 16.51 29.26
CA LEU A 301 18.19 16.23 30.64
C LEU A 301 17.10 15.17 30.62
N ILE A 302 17.32 14.07 31.34
CA ILE A 302 16.36 12.99 31.52
C ILE A 302 16.11 12.86 33.02
N GLU A 303 14.89 13.19 33.45
CA GLU A 303 14.48 13.02 34.84
C GLU A 303 13.91 11.62 35.04
N ALA A 304 14.30 10.96 36.14
CA ALA A 304 13.86 9.60 36.43
C ALA A 304 12.33 9.52 36.68
N LEU A 305 11.74 10.60 37.21
CA LEU A 305 10.32 10.71 37.48
C LEU A 305 9.47 10.54 36.22
N ASP A 306 9.94 11.02 35.07
CA ASP A 306 9.25 10.90 33.77
C ASP A 306 9.05 9.45 33.31
N TYR A 307 9.73 8.48 33.94
CA TYR A 307 9.71 7.07 33.57
C TYR A 307 9.34 6.12 34.71
N ILE A 308 9.59 6.54 35.95
CA ILE A 308 9.43 5.67 37.13
C ILE A 308 8.11 5.94 37.83
N ASP A 309 7.59 7.17 37.78
CA ASP A 309 6.31 7.52 38.40
C ASP A 309 5.19 7.54 37.36
N ASN A 310 4.29 6.56 37.43
CA ASN A 310 3.07 6.51 36.60
C ASN A 310 1.84 6.98 37.38
N ASN A 311 2.01 7.60 38.55
CA ASN A 311 0.90 8.07 39.36
C ASN A 311 0.27 9.32 38.72
N SER A 312 -0.99 9.19 38.30
CA SER A 312 -1.77 10.28 37.71
C SER A 312 -1.98 11.50 38.61
N TYR A 313 -1.64 11.40 39.90
CA TYR A 313 -1.75 12.46 40.91
C TYR A 313 -0.41 13.07 41.34
N ALA A 314 0.72 12.61 40.79
CA ALA A 314 2.05 13.10 41.16
C ALA A 314 2.58 14.15 40.16
N ASP A 315 2.17 14.06 38.88
CA ASP A 315 2.75 14.86 37.79
C ASP A 315 1.96 16.14 37.42
N LEU A 316 0.80 16.39 38.05
CA LEU A 316 -0.03 17.54 37.72
C LEU A 316 0.13 18.64 38.78
N SER A 317 1.24 19.39 38.65
CA SER A 317 1.64 20.50 39.54
C SER A 317 0.59 21.60 39.79
N PHE A 318 -0.53 21.61 39.06
CA PHE A 318 -1.64 22.58 39.19
C PHE A 318 -2.94 21.98 39.74
N ARG A 319 -3.10 20.65 39.72
CA ARG A 319 -4.28 19.95 40.27
C ARG A 319 -3.99 19.41 41.65
N ASP A 320 -2.77 18.96 41.86
CA ASP A 320 -2.34 18.36 43.10
C ASP A 320 -1.55 19.40 43.88
N PHE A 321 -1.87 19.55 45.17
CA PHE A 321 -1.08 20.37 46.10
C PHE A 321 0.25 19.63 46.32
N SER A 322 1.15 19.65 45.33
CA SER A 322 2.47 19.05 45.47
C SER A 322 3.36 20.06 46.19
N THR A 323 3.42 19.97 47.52
CA THR A 323 4.60 20.48 48.21
C THR A 323 5.76 19.56 47.84
N GLU A 324 6.91 20.13 47.47
CA GLU A 324 8.01 19.38 46.83
C GLU A 324 8.39 18.12 47.64
N ASN A 325 8.29 18.16 48.97
CA ASN A 325 8.65 17.05 49.86
C ASN A 325 7.81 15.77 49.71
N LEU A 326 6.58 15.82 49.19
CA LEU A 326 5.72 14.63 49.05
C LEU A 326 5.82 13.95 47.68
N VAL A 327 6.39 14.65 46.70
CA VAL A 327 6.57 14.16 45.32
C VAL A 327 8.05 13.93 45.00
N TYR A 328 8.94 14.79 45.52
CA TYR A 328 10.38 14.58 45.52
C TYR A 328 10.80 13.91 46.83
N ASN A 329 10.78 12.57 46.85
CA ASN A 329 11.64 11.85 47.79
C ASN A 329 13.09 12.18 47.40
N TYR A 330 13.69 13.17 48.06
CA TYR A 330 15.13 13.37 48.05
C TYR A 330 15.79 12.10 48.59
N VAL A 331 16.50 11.39 47.70
CA VAL A 331 17.58 10.46 48.08
C VAL A 331 18.88 11.03 47.54
#